data_AF-G0J786-F1
#
_entry.id   AF-G0J786-F1
#
_cell.length_a   1.000
_cell.length_b   1.000
_cell.length_c   1.000
_cell.angle_alpha   90.00
_cell.angle_beta   90.00
_cell.angle_gamma   90.00
#
_symmetry.space_group_name_H-M   'P 1'
#
loop_
_entity.id
_entity.type
_entity.pdbx_description
1 polymer ?
#
loop_
_entity_poly.entity_id
_entity_poly.type
_entity_poly.pdbx_seq_one_letter_code
_entity_poly.pdbx_strand_id
1 'polypeptide(L)' 'MCCESVLKHVLLFSAILFISISCEEDSSVPIVGLDQTNPIIEIIEPLKEEITSETFEVLVEASDNIGIEKVELFLDNQLV' A
#
# COMPACT_ATOMS: atom_id res chain seq x y z
N MET A 1 54.72 24.87 3.94
CA MET A 1 53.39 25.42 3.57
C MET A 1 52.44 24.36 3.00
N CYS A 2 52.52 23.08 3.42
CA CYS A 2 51.62 22.03 2.90
C CYS A 2 50.72 21.39 3.98
N CYS A 3 50.89 21.72 5.27
CA CYS A 3 50.15 21.05 6.35
C CYS A 3 48.82 21.76 6.70
N GLU A 4 48.80 23.10 6.75
CA GLU A 4 47.58 23.86 7.09
C GLU A 4 46.50 23.81 5.99
N SER A 5 46.91 23.79 4.71
CA SER A 5 45.97 23.72 3.59
C SER A 5 45.22 22.38 3.56
N VAL A 6 45.93 21.27 3.79
CA VAL A 6 45.33 19.93 3.83
C VAL A 6 44.41 19.80 5.04
N LEU A 7 44.79 20.35 6.20
CA LEU A 7 43.95 20.33 7.41
C LEU A 7 42.65 21.14 7.23
N LYS A 8 42.71 22.31 6.58
CA LYS A 8 41.51 23.09 6.22
C LYS A 8 40.61 22.37 5.21
N HIS A 9 41.19 21.73 4.19
CA HIS A 9 40.40 21.01 3.19
C HIS A 9 39.78 19.72 3.75
N VAL A 10 40.47 19.01 4.65
CA VAL A 10 39.95 17.83 5.36
C VAL A 10 38.81 18.22 6.31
N LEU A 11 38.95 19.34 7.04
CA LEU A 11 37.88 19.87 7.90
C LEU A 11 36.69 20.43 7.11
N LEU A 12 36.95 21.04 5.95
CA LEU A 12 35.91 21.47 5.01
C LEU A 12 35.18 20.27 4.40
N PHE A 13 35.90 19.21 3.99
CA PHE A 13 35.29 18.00 3.46
C PHE A 13 34.46 17.24 4.50
N SER A 14 34.94 17.17 5.76
CA SER A 14 34.16 16.57 6.84
C SER A 14 32.90 17.37 7.13
N ALA A 15 32.97 18.71 7.13
CA ALA A 15 31.80 19.57 7.32
C ALA A 15 30.80 19.45 6.16
N ILE A 16 31.28 19.34 4.91
CA ILE A 16 30.43 19.16 3.72
C ILE A 16 29.74 17.78 3.72
N LEU A 17 30.40 16.73 4.22
CA LEU A 17 29.82 15.38 4.36
C LEU A 17 28.68 15.33 5.40
N PHE A 18 28.74 16.17 6.46
CA PHE A 18 27.67 16.29 7.46
C PHE A 18 26.49 17.15 6.98
N ILE A 19 26.68 18.05 6.02
CA ILE A 19 25.66 19.01 5.57
C ILE A 19 24.71 18.43 4.51
N SER A 20 25.04 17.27 3.90
CA SER A 20 24.16 16.60 2.92
C SER A 20 23.07 15.70 3.51
N ILE A 21 22.91 15.65 4.84
CA ILE A 21 21.73 15.03 5.48
C ILE A 21 21.04 16.08 6.34
N SER A 22 20.39 17.02 5.66
CA SER A 22 19.15 17.60 6.18
C SER A 22 18.19 17.67 5.01
N CYS A 23 17.44 16.60 4.84
CA CYS A 23 16.26 16.59 4.00
C CYS A 23 15.19 17.34 4.79
N GLU A 24 15.12 18.66 4.64
CA GLU A 24 13.91 19.37 5.05
C GLU A 24 12.84 19.09 3.99
N GLU A 25 12.13 17.98 4.15
CA GLU A 25 10.79 17.86 3.57
C GLU A 25 9.80 18.48 4.54
N ASP A 26 9.74 19.80 4.58
CA ASP A 26 8.53 20.50 5.03
C ASP A 26 7.59 20.59 3.83
N SER A 27 6.92 19.47 3.58
CA SER A 27 5.81 19.43 2.64
C SER A 27 4.66 18.73 3.35
N SER A 28 3.87 19.52 4.08
CA SER A 28 2.51 19.15 4.45
C SER A 28 1.60 19.16 3.21
N VAL A 29 2.03 18.50 2.14
CA VAL A 29 1.12 17.95 1.14
C VAL A 29 0.44 16.79 1.83
N PRO A 30 -0.91 16.69 1.82
CA PRO A 30 -1.56 15.46 2.22
C PRO A 30 -1.01 14.38 1.29
N ILE A 31 -0.12 13.54 1.82
CA ILE A 31 0.35 12.36 1.13
C ILE A 31 -0.92 11.52 1.02
N VAL A 32 -1.61 11.61 -0.11
CA VAL A 32 -2.55 10.58 -0.53
C VAL A 32 -1.63 9.39 -0.80
N GLY A 33 -1.35 8.65 0.27
CA GLY A 33 -0.52 7.45 0.19
C GLY A 33 -1.14 6.52 -0.82
N LEU A 34 -0.29 5.76 -1.52
CA LEU A 34 -0.77 4.62 -2.28
C LEU A 34 -1.62 3.76 -1.34
N ASP A 35 -2.80 3.37 -1.80
CA ASP A 35 -3.66 2.49 -1.02
C ASP A 35 -3.00 1.12 -0.86
N GLN A 36 -2.97 0.63 0.37
CA GLN A 36 -2.37 -0.66 0.74
C GLN A 36 -3.35 -1.52 1.54
N THR A 37 -4.59 -1.07 1.72
CA THR A 37 -5.62 -1.87 2.37
C THR A 37 -6.13 -2.86 1.33
N ASN A 38 -6.25 -4.13 1.71
CA ASN A 38 -6.86 -5.12 0.83
C ASN A 38 -8.38 -5.09 1.01
N PRO A 39 -9.15 -5.34 -0.06
CA PRO A 39 -10.58 -5.50 0.04
C PRO A 39 -10.93 -6.76 0.86
N ILE A 40 -12.06 -6.71 1.53
CA ILE A 40 -12.65 -7.83 2.27
C ILE A 40 -13.92 -8.25 1.57
N ILE A 41 -14.17 -9.56 1.51
CA ILE A 41 -15.35 -10.15 0.86
C ILE A 41 -15.93 -11.27 1.72
N GLU A 42 -17.26 -11.33 1.79
CA GLU A 42 -18.01 -12.36 2.49
C GLU A 42 -19.22 -12.81 1.67
N ILE A 43 -19.47 -14.13 1.63
CA ILE A 43 -20.70 -14.71 1.09
C ILE A 43 -21.70 -14.79 2.24
N ILE A 44 -22.79 -14.04 2.13
CA ILE A 44 -23.88 -13.99 3.11
C ILE A 44 -24.88 -15.13 2.84
N GLU A 45 -25.17 -15.39 1.57
CA GLU A 45 -26.02 -16.50 1.12
C GLU A 45 -25.42 -17.18 -0.12
N PRO A 46 -25.52 -18.51 -0.24
CA PRO A 46 -26.17 -19.44 0.69
C PRO A 46 -25.36 -19.65 1.98
N LEU A 47 -26.03 -20.08 3.04
CA LEU A 47 -25.33 -20.43 4.27
C LEU A 47 -24.49 -21.69 4.05
N LYS A 48 -23.42 -21.82 4.83
CA LYS A 48 -22.61 -23.04 4.81
C LYS A 48 -23.49 -24.27 5.06
N GLU A 49 -23.30 -25.30 4.23
CA GLU A 49 -24.04 -26.58 4.26
C GLU A 49 -25.52 -26.51 3.85
N GLU A 50 -25.98 -25.37 3.33
CA GLU A 50 -27.28 -25.29 2.66
C GLU A 50 -27.21 -26.08 1.33
N ILE A 51 -28.07 -27.09 1.22
CA ILE A 51 -28.15 -27.93 0.01
C ILE A 51 -29.25 -27.36 -0.88
N THR A 52 -28.85 -26.80 -2.02
CA THR A 52 -29.79 -26.31 -3.02
C THR A 52 -29.61 -27.06 -4.33
N SER A 53 -30.69 -27.68 -4.81
CA SER A 53 -30.73 -28.41 -6.09
C SER A 53 -31.35 -27.61 -7.24
N GLU A 54 -31.74 -26.36 -6.96
CA GLU A 54 -32.40 -25.45 -7.89
C GLU A 54 -31.52 -24.21 -8.13
N THR A 55 -31.92 -23.33 -9.04
CA THR A 55 -31.27 -22.01 -9.18
C THR A 55 -31.46 -21.21 -7.89
N PHE A 56 -30.37 -20.64 -7.38
CA PHE A 56 -30.37 -19.86 -6.15
C PHE A 56 -29.71 -18.50 -6.35
N GLU A 57 -30.02 -17.57 -5.45
CA GLU A 57 -29.39 -16.26 -5.41
C GLU A 57 -28.12 -16.33 -4.53
N VAL A 58 -27.07 -15.62 -4.94
CA VAL A 58 -25.85 -15.49 -4.15
C VAL A 58 -25.77 -14.06 -3.67
N LEU A 59 -25.76 -13.88 -2.35
CA LEU A 59 -25.59 -12.57 -1.73
C LEU A 59 -24.16 -12.44 -1.22
N VAL A 60 -23.47 -11.40 -1.70
CA VAL A 60 -22.07 -11.11 -1.35
C VAL A 60 -21.96 -9.69 -0.84
N GLU A 61 -21.19 -9.50 0.22
CA GLU A 61 -20.79 -8.18 0.70
C GLU A 61 -19.27 -8.02 0.49
N ALA A 62 -18.89 -6.96 -0.24
CA ALA A 62 -17.50 -6.61 -0.48
C ALA A 62 -17.26 -5.17 -0.05
N SER A 63 -16.15 -4.92 0.64
CA SER A 63 -15.82 -3.59 1.18
C SER A 63 -14.32 -3.30 1.10
N ASP A 64 -14.02 -2.02 0.91
CA ASP A 64 -12.68 -1.46 0.85
C ASP A 64 -12.73 0.04 1.24
N ASN A 65 -11.61 0.64 1.65
CA ASN A 65 -11.52 2.03 2.08
C ASN A 65 -11.54 3.04 0.91
N ILE A 66 -11.10 2.66 -0.28
CA ILE A 66 -11.16 3.52 -1.48
C ILE A 66 -12.26 3.03 -2.42
N GLY A 67 -12.34 1.72 -2.65
CA GLY A 67 -13.41 1.16 -3.45
C GLY A 67 -13.09 -0.22 -4.03
N ILE A 68 -14.11 -0.82 -4.63
CA ILE A 68 -14.02 -2.13 -5.24
C ILE A 68 -14.08 -1.99 -6.76
N GLU A 69 -13.07 -2.47 -7.46
CA GLU A 69 -13.04 -2.47 -8.93
C GLU A 69 -13.87 -3.62 -9.52
N LYS A 70 -13.77 -4.82 -8.94
CA LYS A 70 -14.41 -6.03 -9.46
C LYS A 70 -14.68 -7.05 -8.36
N VAL A 71 -15.80 -7.76 -8.49
CA VAL A 71 -16.09 -9.01 -7.78
C VAL A 71 -16.32 -10.10 -8.83
N GLU A 72 -15.70 -11.25 -8.64
CA GLU A 72 -15.85 -12.44 -9.50
C GLU A 72 -16.36 -13.60 -8.65
N LEU A 73 -17.41 -14.27 -9.13
CA LEU A 73 -17.96 -15.46 -8.51
C LEU A 73 -17.48 -16.68 -9.27
N PHE A 74 -17.02 -17.70 -8.54
CA PHE A 74 -16.58 -18.95 -9.12
C PHE A 74 -17.37 -20.11 -8.51
N LEU A 75 -17.88 -20.99 -9.36
CA LEU A 75 -18.45 -22.28 -8.98
C LEU A 75 -17.58 -23.38 -9.59
N ASP A 76 -17.08 -24.29 -8.76
CA ASP A 76 -16.19 -25.38 -9.18
C ASP A 76 -15.02 -24.90 -10.07
N ASN A 77 -14.39 -23.79 -9.65
CA ASN A 77 -13.28 -23.12 -10.35
C ASN A 77 -13.63 -22.55 -11.73
N GLN A 78 -14.92 -22.39 -12.06
CA GLN A 78 -15.39 -21.70 -13.27
C GLN A 78 -16.05 -20.37 -12.94
N LEU A 79 -15.71 -19.32 -13.69
CA LEU A 79 -16.34 -18.01 -13.57
C LEU A 79 -17.80 -18.11 -14.01
N VAL A 80 -18.73 -17.62 -13.18
CA VAL A 80 -20.18 -17.63 -13.44
C VAL A 80 -20.76 -16.24 -13.65
#